data_AF-A0A0C9TJY5-F1
#
_entry.id   AF-A0A0C9TJY5-F1
#
_cell.length_a   1.000
_cell.length_b   1.000
_cell.length_c   1.000
_cell.angle_alpha   90.00
_cell.angle_beta   90.00
_cell.angle_gamma   90.00
#
_symmetry.space_group_name_H-M   'P 1'
#
loop_
_entity.id
_entity.type
_entity.pdbx_description
1 polymer ?
#
loop_
_entity_poly.entity_id
_entity_poly.type
_entity_poly.pdbx_seq_one_letter_code
_entity_poly.pdbx_strand_id
1 'polypeptide(L)'
;YHAALSHIEQLVSQRIMELTKLNISGTGYKLRTQIAAGLKRQAIRNALVRYNKFAALVNPPRDPLTWETVVNYSFLAEFDLLRFSQVDIRDRPWVKPVIREGVMSYCKLQCARAEIKRLNVEIPRLYAAIHDEAQQIPAYISILEQTDRALANEVSRW
;
A
#
# COMPACT_ATOMS: atom_id res chain seq x y z
N TYR A 1 -2.29 -30.87 -5.38
CA TYR A 1 -1.68 -29.72 -6.09
C TYR A 1 -2.45 -28.43 -5.85
N HIS A 2 -3.71 -28.28 -6.33
CA HIS A 2 -4.48 -27.03 -6.19
C HIS A 2 -4.58 -26.48 -4.76
N ALA A 3 -4.81 -27.34 -3.75
CA ALA A 3 -4.82 -26.88 -2.35
C ALA A 3 -3.46 -26.33 -1.88
N ALA A 4 -2.34 -26.88 -2.36
CA ALA A 4 -1.01 -26.36 -2.04
C ALA A 4 -0.71 -25.05 -2.77
N LEU A 5 -1.18 -24.94 -4.03
CA LEU A 5 -1.14 -23.71 -4.84
C LEU A 5 -1.94 -22.58 -4.18
N SER A 6 -3.21 -22.79 -3.82
CA SER A 6 -4.03 -21.76 -3.17
C SER A 6 -3.46 -21.34 -1.81
N HIS A 7 -2.84 -22.27 -1.08
CA HIS A 7 -2.22 -21.96 0.21
C HIS A 7 -0.99 -21.05 0.07
N ILE A 8 -0.11 -21.31 -0.89
CA ILE A 8 1.04 -20.44 -1.14
C ILE A 8 0.59 -19.09 -1.73
N GLU A 9 -0.43 -19.07 -2.59
CA GLU A 9 -1.05 -17.84 -3.11
C GLU A 9 -1.56 -16.92 -2.02
N GLN A 10 -2.32 -17.48 -1.07
CA GLN A 10 -2.84 -16.71 0.05
C GLN A 10 -1.70 -16.11 0.89
N LEU A 11 -0.69 -16.91 1.24
CA LEU A 11 0.41 -16.46 2.10
C LEU A 11 1.27 -15.37 1.44
N VAL A 12 1.54 -15.48 0.14
CA VAL A 12 2.32 -14.46 -0.56
C VAL A 12 1.51 -13.20 -0.80
N SER A 13 0.22 -13.32 -1.14
CA SER A 13 -0.69 -12.18 -1.26
C SER A 13 -0.80 -11.40 0.06
N GLN A 14 -0.94 -12.13 1.18
CA GLN A 14 -0.90 -11.54 2.52
C GLN A 14 0.42 -10.80 2.76
N ARG A 15 1.57 -11.43 2.48
CA ARG A 15 2.88 -10.78 2.63
C ARG A 15 2.99 -9.49 1.82
N ILE A 16 2.59 -9.49 0.54
CA ILE A 16 2.67 -8.30 -0.34
C ILE A 16 1.79 -7.17 0.21
N MET A 17 0.58 -7.50 0.68
CA MET A 17 -0.32 -6.51 1.27
C MET A 17 0.23 -5.94 2.57
N GLU A 18 0.80 -6.77 3.44
CA GLU A 18 1.45 -6.34 4.68
C GLU A 18 2.69 -5.46 4.40
N LEU A 19 3.50 -5.79 3.38
CA LEU A 19 4.63 -4.95 2.96
C LEU A 19 4.17 -3.60 2.40
N THR A 20 3.05 -3.59 1.67
CA THR A 20 2.48 -2.35 1.14
C THR A 20 2.00 -1.46 2.28
N LYS A 21 1.32 -2.02 3.30
CA LYS A 21 0.92 -1.29 4.51
C LYS A 21 2.11 -0.68 5.24
N LEU A 22 3.24 -1.39 5.33
CA LEU A 22 4.47 -0.83 5.92
C LEU A 22 4.96 0.42 5.20
N ASN A 23 4.75 0.50 3.88
CA ASN A 23 5.21 1.60 3.03
C ASN A 23 4.23 2.81 2.99
N ILE A 24 3.04 2.70 3.60
CA ILE A 24 2.05 3.80 3.66
C ILE A 24 2.46 4.83 4.73
N SER A 25 2.44 6.12 4.36
CA SER A 25 2.60 7.25 5.28
C SER A 25 1.39 7.32 6.24
N GLY A 26 1.64 7.50 7.54
CA GLY A 26 0.61 7.46 8.58
C GLY A 26 0.52 6.14 9.37
N THR A 27 1.30 5.12 9.00
CA THR A 27 1.38 3.86 9.76
C THR A 27 2.25 4.05 11.01
N GLY A 28 1.63 4.15 12.18
CA GLY A 28 2.33 4.37 13.46
C GLY A 28 3.34 3.26 13.80
N TYR A 29 4.38 3.60 14.57
CA TYR A 29 5.50 2.71 14.91
C TYR A 29 5.06 1.35 15.47
N LYS A 30 4.08 1.34 16.38
CA LYS A 30 3.52 0.11 16.99
C LYS A 30 2.87 -0.82 15.96
N LEU A 31 2.14 -0.26 15.00
CA LEU A 31 1.50 -1.03 13.93
C LEU A 31 2.56 -1.60 12.98
N ARG A 32 3.59 -0.82 12.64
CA ARG A 32 4.73 -1.31 11.84
C ARG A 32 5.45 -2.48 12.51
N THR A 33 5.65 -2.43 13.83
CA THR A 33 6.29 -3.52 14.58
C THR A 33 5.43 -4.78 14.60
N GLN A 34 4.11 -4.64 14.79
CA GLN A 34 3.18 -5.78 14.72
C GLN A 34 3.13 -6.41 13.33
N ILE A 35 3.09 -5.59 12.27
CA ILE A 35 3.12 -6.08 10.88
C ILE A 35 4.43 -6.80 10.60
N ALA A 36 5.57 -6.20 10.99
CA ALA A 36 6.89 -6.82 10.81
C ALA A 36 7.02 -8.15 11.56
N ALA A 37 6.50 -8.25 12.78
CA ALA A 37 6.45 -9.49 13.56
C ALA A 37 5.50 -10.54 12.92
N GLY A 38 4.42 -10.07 12.28
CA GLY A 38 3.44 -10.90 11.58
C GLY A 38 3.90 -11.42 10.21
N LEU A 39 5.04 -10.99 9.67
CA LEU A 39 5.58 -11.48 8.41
C LEU A 39 6.10 -12.92 8.58
N LYS A 40 5.22 -13.91 8.36
CA LYS A 40 5.48 -15.34 8.52
C LYS A 40 6.36 -15.93 7.40
N ARG A 41 7.65 -15.57 7.38
CA ARG A 41 8.65 -16.09 6.41
C ARG A 41 8.70 -17.63 6.41
N GLN A 42 8.65 -18.24 7.59
CA GLN A 42 8.70 -19.70 7.72
C GLN A 42 7.47 -20.40 7.16
N ALA A 43 6.28 -19.80 7.30
CA ALA A 43 5.05 -20.35 6.72
C ALA A 43 5.12 -20.39 5.19
N ILE A 44 5.66 -19.34 4.57
CA ILE A 44 5.86 -19.28 3.12
C ILE A 44 6.88 -20.33 2.67
N ARG A 45 8.00 -20.48 3.39
CA ARG A 45 9.00 -21.54 3.10
C ARG A 45 8.39 -22.94 3.16
N ASN A 46 7.60 -23.23 4.18
CA ASN A 46 6.93 -24.53 4.33
C ASN A 46 5.89 -24.76 3.21
N ALA A 47 5.12 -23.72 2.86
CA ALA A 47 4.16 -23.77 1.77
C ALA A 47 4.84 -23.99 0.40
N LEU A 48 6.01 -23.38 0.18
CA LEU A 48 6.83 -23.55 -1.02
C LEU A 48 7.34 -24.99 -1.18
N VAL A 49 7.85 -25.60 -0.10
CA VAL A 49 8.24 -27.02 -0.10
C VAL A 49 7.04 -27.91 -0.46
N ARG A 50 5.89 -27.65 0.15
CA ARG A 50 4.66 -28.40 -0.11
C ARG A 50 4.19 -28.23 -1.55
N TYR A 51 4.25 -27.02 -2.10
CA TYR A 51 3.91 -26.74 -3.49
C TYR A 51 4.85 -27.50 -4.44
N ASN A 52 6.17 -27.36 -4.30
CA ASN A 52 7.15 -28.00 -5.18
C ASN A 52 7.01 -29.53 -5.19
N LYS A 53 6.72 -30.13 -4.02
CA LYS A 53 6.43 -31.58 -3.92
C LYS A 53 5.24 -31.99 -4.80
N PHE A 54 4.15 -31.23 -4.77
CA PHE A 54 2.97 -31.58 -5.57
C PHE A 54 3.09 -31.12 -7.03
N ALA A 55 3.85 -30.08 -7.32
CA ALA A 55 4.10 -29.56 -8.67
C ALA A 55 4.77 -30.61 -9.57
N ALA A 56 5.71 -31.39 -9.02
CA ALA A 56 6.39 -32.48 -9.71
C ALA A 56 5.48 -33.69 -10.00
N LEU A 57 4.38 -33.85 -9.27
CA LEU A 57 3.47 -35.00 -9.37
C LEU A 57 2.28 -34.77 -10.34
N VAL A 58 2.11 -33.54 -10.84
CA VAL A 58 1.04 -33.21 -11.80
C VAL A 58 1.50 -33.54 -13.22
N ASN A 59 0.57 -33.90 -14.10
CA ASN A 59 0.84 -34.04 -15.54
C ASN A 59 0.13 -32.92 -16.33
N PRO A 60 0.85 -32.05 -17.07
CA PRO A 60 2.31 -31.96 -17.13
C PRO A 60 2.93 -31.44 -15.81
N PRO A 61 4.18 -31.82 -15.50
CA PRO A 61 4.88 -31.34 -14.32
C PRO A 61 5.00 -29.81 -14.38
N ARG A 62 4.90 -29.19 -13.21
CA ARG A 62 4.92 -27.72 -13.07
C ARG A 62 6.27 -27.25 -12.57
N ASP A 63 6.69 -26.08 -13.05
CA ASP A 63 7.97 -25.50 -12.64
C ASP A 63 8.01 -25.25 -11.14
N PRO A 64 9.13 -25.61 -10.48
CA PRO A 64 9.31 -25.35 -9.05
C PRO A 64 9.48 -23.85 -8.81
N LEU A 65 8.96 -23.38 -7.69
CA LEU A 65 9.16 -22.00 -7.24
C LEU A 65 10.35 -21.94 -6.30
N THR A 66 11.18 -20.92 -6.48
CA THR A 66 12.30 -20.59 -5.59
C THR A 66 11.91 -19.48 -4.62
N TRP A 67 12.63 -19.41 -3.50
CA TRP A 67 12.40 -18.38 -2.50
C TRP A 67 12.71 -16.98 -3.04
N GLU A 68 13.77 -16.86 -3.85
CA GLU A 68 14.18 -15.62 -4.50
C GLU A 68 13.05 -15.08 -5.37
N THR A 69 12.43 -15.94 -6.18
CA THR A 69 11.29 -15.58 -7.01
C THR A 69 10.11 -15.10 -6.16
N VAL A 70 9.82 -15.77 -5.03
CA VAL A 70 8.74 -15.37 -4.12
C VAL A 70 9.01 -14.04 -3.41
N VAL A 71 10.26 -13.75 -3.06
CA VAL A 71 10.65 -12.49 -2.42
C VAL A 71 10.66 -11.34 -3.41
N ASN A 72 11.10 -11.61 -4.65
CA ASN A 72 11.17 -10.62 -5.74
C ASN A 72 9.80 -10.22 -6.27
N TYR A 73 8.74 -10.97 -5.95
CA TYR A 73 7.37 -10.52 -6.19
C TYR A 73 7.07 -9.28 -5.34
N SER A 74 7.19 -8.12 -5.98
CA SER A 74 6.92 -6.80 -5.42
C SER A 74 5.46 -6.40 -5.63
N PHE A 75 4.83 -6.95 -6.67
CA PHE A 75 3.46 -6.66 -7.06
C PHE A 75 2.61 -7.94 -7.11
N LEU A 76 1.34 -7.86 -6.70
CA LEU A 76 0.42 -9.00 -6.69
C LEU A 76 0.27 -9.63 -8.08
N ALA A 77 0.36 -8.83 -9.15
CA ALA A 77 0.27 -9.34 -10.52
C ALA A 77 1.61 -9.84 -11.09
N GLU A 78 2.72 -9.75 -10.35
CA GLU A 78 3.94 -10.53 -10.64
C GLU A 78 3.83 -11.95 -10.09
N PHE A 79 2.81 -12.22 -9.24
CA PHE A 79 2.56 -13.53 -8.69
C PHE A 79 2.00 -14.46 -9.76
N ASP A 80 2.93 -15.03 -10.53
CA ASP A 80 2.67 -15.94 -11.64
C ASP A 80 1.96 -17.22 -11.22
N LEU A 81 1.83 -17.50 -9.93
CA LEU A 81 1.01 -18.60 -9.45
C LEU A 81 -0.48 -18.42 -9.74
N LEU A 82 -0.98 -17.18 -9.78
CA LEU A 82 -2.37 -16.91 -10.18
C LEU A 82 -2.65 -17.36 -11.63
N ARG A 83 -1.60 -17.59 -12.44
CA ARG A 83 -1.68 -18.20 -13.78
C ARG A 83 -2.10 -19.68 -13.76
N PHE A 84 -2.01 -20.34 -12.60
CA PHE A 84 -2.41 -21.74 -12.39
C PHE A 84 -3.76 -21.87 -11.65
N SER A 85 -4.44 -20.75 -11.39
CA SER A 85 -5.82 -20.74 -10.88
C SER A 85 -6.79 -21.35 -11.91
N GLN A 86 -8.01 -21.69 -11.48
CA GLN A 86 -8.99 -22.46 -12.29
C GLN A 86 -9.33 -21.85 -13.66
N VAL A 87 -8.99 -20.58 -13.91
CA VAL A 87 -9.17 -19.91 -15.20
C VAL A 87 -7.80 -19.53 -15.75
N ASP A 88 -7.45 -20.07 -16.93
CA ASP A 88 -6.24 -19.69 -17.62
C ASP A 88 -6.35 -18.24 -18.12
N ILE A 89 -5.61 -17.35 -17.48
CA ILE A 89 -5.57 -15.92 -17.79
C ILE A 89 -4.29 -15.51 -18.52
N ARG A 90 -3.42 -16.46 -18.91
CA ARG A 90 -2.11 -16.18 -19.52
C ARG A 90 -2.21 -15.36 -20.82
N ASP A 91 -3.27 -15.59 -21.59
CA ASP A 91 -3.50 -14.91 -22.86
C ASP A 91 -4.19 -13.55 -22.71
N ARG A 92 -4.56 -13.17 -21.48
CA ARG A 92 -5.24 -11.90 -21.25
C ARG A 92 -4.25 -10.74 -21.36
N PRO A 93 -4.59 -9.67 -22.09
CA PRO A 93 -3.67 -8.56 -22.34
C PRO A 93 -3.21 -7.86 -21.05
N TRP A 94 -4.06 -7.78 -20.02
CA TRP A 94 -3.71 -7.15 -18.74
C TRP A 94 -2.70 -7.93 -17.88
N VAL A 95 -2.43 -9.21 -18.21
CA VAL A 95 -1.41 -10.01 -17.53
C VAL A 95 0.00 -9.69 -18.04
N LYS A 96 0.12 -9.15 -19.26
CA LYS A 96 1.42 -8.79 -19.86
C LYS A 96 2.05 -7.61 -19.09
N PRO A 97 3.28 -7.73 -18.55
CA PRO A 97 3.90 -6.68 -17.75
C PRO A 97 3.93 -5.31 -18.43
N VAL A 98 4.29 -5.28 -19.72
CA VAL A 98 4.37 -4.05 -20.52
C VAL A 98 3.02 -3.33 -20.61
N ILE A 99 1.93 -4.09 -20.80
CA ILE A 99 0.57 -3.51 -20.88
C ILE A 99 0.17 -2.96 -19.52
N ARG A 100 0.47 -3.69 -18.43
CA ARG A 100 0.18 -3.25 -17.06
C ARG A 100 0.93 -1.97 -16.71
N GLU A 101 2.22 -1.88 -17.03
CA GLU A 101 3.03 -0.67 -16.82
C GLU A 101 2.48 0.52 -17.61
N GLY A 102 2.05 0.29 -18.85
CA GLY A 102 1.38 1.31 -19.66
C GLY A 102 0.07 1.80 -19.03
N VAL A 103 -0.79 0.89 -18.60
CA VAL A 103 -2.06 1.22 -17.91
C VAL A 103 -1.81 1.96 -16.61
N MET A 104 -0.86 1.49 -15.78
CA MET A 104 -0.49 2.18 -14.54
C MET A 104 0.00 3.60 -14.80
N SER A 105 0.85 3.80 -15.81
CA SER A 105 1.37 5.11 -16.19
C SER A 105 0.25 6.02 -16.68
N TYR A 106 -0.66 5.50 -17.49
CA TYR A 106 -1.85 6.21 -17.94
C TYR A 106 -2.76 6.62 -16.76
N CYS A 107 -3.06 5.70 -15.85
CA CYS A 107 -3.87 6.00 -14.66
C CYS A 107 -3.20 7.05 -13.78
N LYS A 108 -1.88 6.95 -13.54
CA LYS A 108 -1.11 7.96 -12.81
C LYS A 108 -1.20 9.33 -13.48
N LEU A 109 -1.10 9.39 -14.80
CA LEU A 109 -1.24 10.64 -15.56
C LEU A 109 -2.64 11.25 -15.39
N GLN A 110 -3.70 10.42 -15.43
CA GLN A 110 -5.07 10.91 -15.22
C GLN A 110 -5.28 11.39 -13.78
N CYS A 111 -4.77 10.66 -12.79
CA CYS A 111 -4.78 11.11 -11.39
C CYS A 111 -4.03 12.42 -11.22
N ALA A 112 -2.84 12.58 -11.82
CA ALA A 112 -2.08 13.83 -11.75
C ALA A 112 -2.86 15.01 -12.35
N ARG A 113 -3.53 14.81 -13.48
CA ARG A 113 -4.40 15.84 -14.10
C ARG A 113 -5.59 16.21 -13.21
N ALA A 114 -6.23 15.23 -12.57
CA ALA A 114 -7.30 15.47 -11.63
C ALA A 114 -6.79 16.21 -10.37
N GLU A 115 -5.62 15.82 -9.88
CA GLU A 115 -4.99 16.43 -8.71
C GLU A 115 -4.62 17.89 -8.95
N ILE A 116 -4.11 18.25 -10.14
CA ILE A 116 -3.86 19.66 -10.50
C ILE A 116 -5.16 20.49 -10.39
N LYS A 117 -6.28 19.96 -10.91
CA LYS A 117 -7.58 20.66 -10.82
C LYS A 117 -8.03 20.83 -9.37
N ARG A 118 -7.85 19.81 -8.54
CA ARG A 118 -8.17 19.85 -7.11
C ARG A 118 -7.28 20.85 -6.37
N LEU A 119 -5.97 20.83 -6.61
CA LEU A 119 -5.00 21.74 -5.99
C LEU A 119 -5.26 23.21 -6.36
N ASN A 120 -5.71 23.51 -7.57
CA ASN A 120 -6.12 24.87 -7.95
C ASN A 120 -7.25 25.43 -7.07
N VAL A 121 -8.04 24.57 -6.42
CA VAL A 121 -9.10 24.96 -5.48
C VAL A 121 -8.61 24.90 -4.04
N GLU A 122 -7.86 23.85 -3.68
CA GLU A 122 -7.39 23.65 -2.29
C GLU A 122 -6.31 24.64 -1.88
N ILE A 123 -5.39 25.02 -2.76
CA ILE A 123 -4.30 25.96 -2.43
C ILE A 123 -4.87 27.32 -2.00
N PRO A 124 -5.76 27.98 -2.77
CA PRO A 124 -6.35 29.24 -2.35
C PRO A 124 -7.20 29.10 -1.08
N ARG A 125 -7.91 27.98 -0.90
CA ARG A 125 -8.71 27.72 0.31
C ARG A 125 -7.83 27.60 1.55
N LEU A 126 -6.72 26.86 1.45
CA LEU A 126 -5.76 26.72 2.53
C LEU A 126 -5.11 28.07 2.86
N TYR A 127 -4.72 28.83 1.82
CA TYR A 127 -4.18 30.17 2.01
C TYR A 127 -5.18 31.11 2.71
N ALA A 128 -6.43 31.13 2.25
CA ALA A 128 -7.49 31.92 2.88
C ALA A 128 -7.72 31.49 4.33
N ALA A 129 -7.81 30.19 4.60
CA ALA A 129 -7.98 29.67 5.95
C ALA A 129 -6.84 30.11 6.90
N ILE A 130 -5.59 30.02 6.44
CA ILE A 130 -4.42 30.48 7.22
C ILE A 130 -4.49 31.99 7.45
N HIS A 131 -4.85 32.77 6.42
CA HIS A 131 -4.96 34.23 6.53
C HIS A 131 -6.08 34.65 7.48
N ASP A 132 -7.25 34.05 7.34
CA ASP A 132 -8.42 34.31 8.18
C ASP A 132 -8.14 33.93 9.64
N GLU A 133 -7.49 32.79 9.87
CA GLU A 133 -7.05 32.38 11.21
C GLU A 133 -6.07 33.40 11.80
N ALA A 134 -5.05 33.81 11.03
CA ALA A 134 -4.08 34.82 11.47
C ALA A 134 -4.73 36.17 11.82
N GLN A 135 -5.77 36.57 11.09
CA GLN A 135 -6.54 37.79 11.40
C GLN A 135 -7.39 37.66 12.67
N GLN A 136 -7.87 36.46 12.98
CA GLN A 136 -8.71 36.23 14.16
C GLN A 136 -7.91 36.02 15.45
N ILE A 137 -6.65 35.57 15.35
CA ILE A 137 -5.77 35.34 16.52
C ILE A 137 -5.74 36.53 17.50
N PRO A 138 -5.56 37.79 17.08
CA PRO A 138 -5.58 38.93 18.00
C PRO A 138 -6.89 39.08 18.77
N ALA A 139 -8.03 38.87 18.11
CA ALA A 139 -9.34 38.94 18.74
C ALA A 139 -9.52 37.82 19.78
N TYR A 140 -9.08 36.60 19.47
CA TYR A 140 -9.08 35.50 20.43
C TYR A 140 -8.16 35.77 21.63
N ILE A 141 -6.97 36.34 21.41
CA ILE A 141 -6.07 36.73 22.50
C ILE A 141 -6.75 37.77 23.41
N SER A 142 -7.39 38.80 22.85
CA SER A 142 -8.12 39.79 23.65
C SER A 142 -9.29 39.21 24.47
N ILE A 143 -9.95 38.16 23.97
CA ILE A 143 -10.99 37.44 24.73
C ILE A 143 -10.34 36.60 25.83
N LEU A 144 -9.25 35.88 25.51
CA LEU A 144 -8.53 35.05 26.47
C LEU A 144 -7.89 35.87 27.60
N GLU A 145 -7.44 37.10 27.34
CA GLU A 145 -6.95 38.01 28.38
C GLU A 145 -7.99 38.29 29.48
N GLN A 146 -9.29 38.21 29.16
CA GLN A 146 -10.38 38.44 30.11
C GLN A 146 -10.70 37.21 30.95
N THR A 147 -10.44 36.00 30.43
CA THR A 147 -10.77 34.73 31.10
C THR A 147 -9.55 34.05 31.75
N ASP A 148 -8.40 34.04 31.08
CA ASP A 148 -7.15 33.41 31.53
C ASP A 148 -5.92 34.12 30.92
N ARG A 149 -5.37 35.04 31.71
CA ARG A 149 -4.20 35.85 31.33
C ARG A 149 -2.92 35.04 31.16
N ALA A 150 -2.75 33.95 31.90
CA ALA A 150 -1.53 33.13 31.81
C ALA A 150 -1.47 32.42 30.45
N LEU A 151 -2.61 31.87 30.01
CA LEU A 151 -2.74 31.25 28.70
C LEU A 151 -2.59 32.25 27.56
N ALA A 152 -3.22 33.44 27.66
CA ALA A 152 -3.09 34.50 26.65
C ALA A 152 -1.63 34.94 26.42
N ASN A 153 -0.83 34.99 27.49
CA ASN A 153 0.60 35.34 27.41
C ASN A 153 1.46 34.28 26.73
N GLU A 154 1.08 33.00 26.78
CA GLU A 154 1.81 31.93 26.07
C GLU A 154 1.40 31.86 24.60
N VAL A 155 0.12 32.08 24.28
CA VAL A 155 -0.39 32.08 22.90
C VAL A 155 0.12 33.28 22.11
N SER A 156 0.28 34.45 22.73
CA SER A 156 0.79 35.67 22.06
C SER A 156 2.29 35.65 21.75
N ARG A 157 3.03 34.65 22.24
CA ARG A 157 4.48 34.48 21.97
C ARG A 157 4.77 33.71 20.68
N TRP A 158 3.77 33.05 20.11
CA TRP A 158 3.85 32.33 18.84
C TRP A 158 3.53 33.26 17.66
#